data_AF-A0A3C0W5E1-F1
#
_entry.id   AF-A0A3C0W5E1-F1
#
_cell.length_a   1.000
_cell.length_b   1.000
_cell.length_c   1.000
_cell.angle_alpha   90.00
_cell.angle_beta   90.00
_cell.angle_gamma   90.00
#
_symmetry.space_group_name_H-M   'P 1'
#
loop_
_entity.id
_entity.type
_entity.pdbx_description
1 polymer ?
#
loop_
_entity_poly.entity_id
_entity_poly.type
_entity_poly.pdbx_seq_one_letter_code
_entity_poly.pdbx_strand_id
1 'polypeptide(L)'
;MNQNDSRLMTQTRGRILGVSALALTFAAGLASPALAQQTPNVVVQEAPPQADRAVVNRIVVRGNERIDQTTVLSYLPIQPGDTIDAVTIDVAVRTLSRTGLFADVQLGLQANGDLIVEIAENPIINQVTFEGNKALAEKKLRDEVTIRPRGIYTRARVQEDVGKIVELYRLSGRISATVTPKLVQLDQNRVDVVFEIDEGPETGISAITFLGNRAFSDSDLAGVMVTKTSKWWRLFSSNDNYDPNRLDYDREQLRKFYTNRGYYDFRILSSVAELKPDNSAFGVTVTVDEGDRYNFGEIKVVTENDRLNGDFLQLLLPIRKGDLYESDRIQAAVDTLTFAAGSAGYAFVEINPTYRADPETDTVNVTFNVREGQRVYIDRINVVGNTRTLDTVIRRELMVGEGDAFNRSLVERSRNNLRALGFFKDVKIEETRGSAPDRSVVNVTVEEQPTGELSVGAGFSSVDSFVLNLGITERNFRGRGQNVVARAEWGSLRQQIDFRFTEPKFLGRDVRAGFDLFHTRYDLSKYSSYDYRSTGGGVRVTYPLNGYASFSARYFLKSDEVVIPYGYCGGVGAGSSALCDQAGSYLNSSAGYTLLVNRLNDPVRPTRGWTASLRR
;
A
#
# COMPACT_ATOMS: atom_id res chain seq x y z
N MET A 1 1.83 66.15 16.81
CA MET A 1 0.68 66.21 17.73
C MET A 1 0.16 64.80 17.93
N ASN A 2 -0.10 64.24 19.11
CA ASN A 2 0.34 64.49 20.51
C ASN A 2 0.63 63.08 21.09
N GLN A 3 1.70 62.78 21.82
CA GLN A 3 2.07 63.18 23.20
C GLN A 3 1.10 62.73 24.33
N ASN A 4 1.66 61.90 25.24
CA ASN A 4 1.34 61.71 26.67
C ASN A 4 -0.03 61.07 27.04
N ASP A 5 -0.23 60.42 28.20
CA ASP A 5 0.61 60.13 29.39
C ASP A 5 0.66 58.60 29.68
N SER A 6 1.57 57.93 30.40
CA SER A 6 2.45 58.19 31.58
C SER A 6 1.86 57.84 32.97
N ARG A 7 2.73 57.31 33.87
CA ARG A 7 2.58 57.12 35.35
C ARG A 7 1.87 55.81 35.82
N LEU A 8 2.22 55.16 36.96
CA LEU A 8 3.31 55.33 37.96
C LEU A 8 3.48 54.09 38.89
N MET A 9 4.72 53.76 39.31
CA MET A 9 5.15 53.15 40.62
C MET A 9 4.60 51.75 41.06
N THR A 10 5.21 50.98 42.00
CA THR A 10 6.42 51.11 42.87
C THR A 10 6.98 49.75 43.34
N GLN A 11 8.32 49.62 43.47
CA GLN A 11 9.08 48.92 44.56
C GLN A 11 8.88 47.39 44.86
N THR A 12 9.79 46.62 45.50
CA THR A 12 11.09 46.92 46.18
C THR A 12 12.07 45.72 46.21
N ARG A 13 13.40 46.01 46.23
CA ARG A 13 14.55 45.25 46.84
C ARG A 13 14.88 43.81 46.32
N GLY A 14 16.16 43.44 46.09
CA GLY A 14 17.41 44.21 45.94
C GLY A 14 18.70 43.51 46.44
N ARG A 15 19.87 44.12 46.16
CA ARG A 15 21.26 43.83 46.67
C ARG A 15 21.92 42.53 46.16
N ILE A 16 23.26 42.38 46.07
CA ILE A 16 24.48 43.24 45.94
C ILE A 16 25.65 42.27 45.56
N LEU A 17 26.87 42.55 45.06
CA LEU A 17 27.77 43.71 44.78
C LEU A 17 28.34 43.48 43.33
N GLY A 18 29.44 44.04 42.79
CA GLY A 18 30.42 45.07 43.19
C GLY A 18 31.56 45.21 42.15
N VAL A 19 32.12 46.41 41.98
CA VAL A 19 33.19 46.73 40.98
C VAL A 19 34.25 47.64 41.59
N SER A 20 35.54 47.32 41.40
CA SER A 20 36.72 48.22 41.45
C SER A 20 37.98 47.42 41.03
N ALA A 21 39.10 47.91 40.49
CA ALA A 21 39.58 49.20 39.95
C ALA A 21 40.99 49.56 40.50
N LEU A 22 41.76 50.33 39.71
CA LEU A 22 43.11 50.89 39.97
C LEU A 22 44.32 49.93 39.91
N ALA A 23 45.52 50.53 39.85
CA ALA A 23 46.77 49.96 39.34
C ALA A 23 48.03 50.63 39.95
N LEU A 24 49.21 50.24 39.45
CA LEU A 24 50.55 50.87 39.58
C LEU A 24 51.26 50.81 40.94
N THR A 25 52.38 50.07 40.97
CA THR A 25 53.59 50.39 41.75
C THR A 25 54.86 50.14 40.93
N PHE A 26 55.93 50.88 41.27
CA PHE A 26 57.19 51.01 40.51
C PHE A 26 58.16 49.83 40.61
N ALA A 27 59.04 49.70 39.62
CA ALA A 27 60.41 49.18 39.78
C ALA A 27 61.38 49.89 38.81
N ALA A 28 62.61 50.19 39.27
CA ALA A 28 63.74 50.67 38.44
C ALA A 28 64.57 49.46 37.94
N GLY A 29 65.37 49.52 36.86
CA GLY A 29 66.65 50.25 36.76
C GLY A 29 67.72 49.55 37.62
N LEU A 30 68.83 49.00 37.11
CA LEU A 30 69.71 49.52 36.05
C LEU A 30 70.48 48.43 35.24
N ALA A 31 70.82 48.79 34.00
CA ALA A 31 72.04 48.48 33.23
C ALA A 31 72.68 47.07 33.21
N SER A 32 72.71 46.47 32.00
CA SER A 32 73.96 46.10 31.31
C SER A 32 73.73 46.01 29.79
N PRO A 33 74.68 46.39 28.92
CA PRO A 33 74.49 46.46 27.47
C PRO A 33 75.04 45.26 26.69
N ALA A 34 74.76 45.24 25.38
CA ALA A 34 75.45 44.51 24.32
C ALA A 34 75.42 42.96 24.37
N LEU A 35 74.42 42.38 23.69
CA LEU A 35 74.64 41.74 22.38
C LEU A 35 73.32 41.73 21.60
N ALA A 36 73.42 41.70 20.26
CA ALA A 36 72.36 41.91 19.27
C ALA A 36 70.90 41.71 19.75
N GLN A 37 70.09 42.78 19.67
CA GLN A 37 68.63 42.65 19.76
C GLN A 37 68.15 41.76 18.62
N GLN A 38 67.65 40.57 18.94
CA GLN A 38 66.65 39.94 18.08
C GLN A 38 65.46 40.89 18.05
N THR A 39 65.22 41.52 16.91
CA THR A 39 63.95 42.21 16.65
C THR A 39 62.82 41.23 16.94
N PRO A 40 61.66 41.70 17.45
CA PRO A 40 60.50 40.83 17.52
C PRO A 40 60.28 40.28 16.11
N ASN A 41 60.19 38.95 15.98
CA ASN A 41 59.79 38.35 14.72
C ASN A 41 58.35 38.80 14.47
N VAL A 42 58.23 39.87 13.69
CA VAL A 42 57.10 40.06 12.80
C VAL A 42 57.02 38.76 12.04
N VAL A 43 56.07 37.91 12.43
CA VAL A 43 55.61 36.85 11.56
C VAL A 43 55.05 37.60 10.37
N VAL A 44 55.87 37.72 9.33
CA VAL A 44 55.39 37.98 7.98
C VAL A 44 54.39 36.87 7.76
N GLN A 45 53.12 37.21 7.89
CA GLN A 45 52.03 36.31 7.61
C GLN A 45 52.22 35.95 6.14
N GLU A 46 52.73 34.74 5.87
CA GLU A 46 52.97 34.29 4.52
C GLU A 46 51.67 34.50 3.75
N ALA A 47 51.73 35.34 2.73
CA ALA A 47 50.62 35.45 1.81
C ALA A 47 50.33 34.02 1.33
N PRO A 48 49.07 33.55 1.39
CA PRO A 48 48.75 32.19 0.97
C PRO A 48 49.36 31.99 -0.41
N PRO A 49 50.17 30.92 -0.61
CA PRO A 49 51.17 30.86 -1.66
C PRO A 49 50.52 31.24 -2.98
N GLN A 50 51.08 32.27 -3.62
CA GLN A 50 50.45 32.98 -4.73
C GLN A 50 50.14 31.96 -5.82
N ALA A 51 48.88 31.51 -5.87
CA ALA A 51 48.54 30.28 -6.57
C ALA A 51 48.98 30.41 -8.04
N ASP A 52 49.81 29.47 -8.49
CA ASP A 52 50.38 29.47 -9.84
C ASP A 52 49.26 29.27 -10.87
N ARG A 53 48.63 30.40 -11.24
CA ARG A 53 47.52 30.49 -12.19
C ARG A 53 48.03 30.27 -13.61
N ALA A 54 48.32 29.02 -13.91
CA ALA A 54 48.74 28.60 -15.23
C ALA A 54 47.54 28.51 -16.18
N VAL A 55 47.76 28.89 -17.43
CA VAL A 55 46.76 28.79 -18.51
C VAL A 55 46.81 27.40 -19.12
N VAL A 56 45.66 26.75 -19.29
CA VAL A 56 45.56 25.46 -19.98
C VAL A 56 45.59 25.67 -21.48
N ASN A 57 46.69 25.30 -22.13
CA ASN A 57 46.82 25.41 -23.59
C ASN A 57 45.98 24.35 -24.32
N ARG A 58 45.91 23.13 -23.76
CA ARG A 58 45.20 21.98 -24.31
C ARG A 58 44.97 20.93 -23.23
N ILE A 59 43.91 20.13 -23.37
CA ILE A 59 43.60 19.01 -22.46
C ILE A 59 43.87 17.69 -23.19
N VAL A 60 44.64 16.79 -22.58
CA VAL A 60 45.02 15.47 -23.12
C VAL A 60 44.53 14.38 -22.17
N VAL A 61 43.58 13.57 -22.62
CA VAL A 61 43.04 12.44 -21.85
C VAL A 61 43.87 11.18 -22.12
N ARG A 62 44.06 10.34 -21.09
CA ARG A 62 44.77 9.06 -21.17
C ARG A 62 44.07 7.99 -20.32
N GLY A 63 44.15 6.73 -20.75
CA GLY A 63 43.58 5.58 -20.02
C GLY A 63 42.09 5.33 -20.25
N ASN A 64 41.46 6.06 -21.17
CA ASN A 64 40.15 5.69 -21.71
C ASN A 64 40.27 4.55 -22.72
N GLU A 65 39.38 3.57 -22.62
CA GLU A 65 39.30 2.37 -23.47
C GLU A 65 37.96 2.29 -24.23
N ARG A 66 36.86 2.62 -23.54
CA ARG A 66 35.48 2.49 -24.03
C ARG A 66 34.72 3.82 -24.05
N ILE A 67 35.20 4.81 -23.31
CA ILE A 67 34.63 6.15 -23.22
C ILE A 67 35.39 7.07 -24.18
N ASP A 68 34.68 7.72 -25.11
CA ASP A 68 35.29 8.67 -26.03
C ASP A 68 35.87 9.88 -25.29
N GLN A 69 37.04 10.37 -25.72
CA GLN A 69 37.71 11.54 -25.14
C GLN A 69 36.77 12.77 -25.07
N THR A 70 35.90 12.95 -26.06
CA THR A 70 34.88 14.01 -26.10
C THR A 70 33.88 13.91 -24.94
N THR A 71 33.53 12.69 -24.51
CA THR A 71 32.66 12.45 -23.36
C THR A 71 33.37 12.85 -22.06
N VAL A 72 34.65 12.48 -21.90
CA VAL A 72 35.46 12.89 -20.72
C VAL A 72 35.58 14.42 -20.65
N LEU A 73 35.86 15.07 -21.77
CA LEU A 73 35.91 16.54 -21.87
C LEU A 73 34.57 17.21 -21.54
N SER A 74 33.43 16.59 -21.88
CA SER A 74 32.10 17.14 -21.58
C SER A 74 31.74 17.21 -20.09
N TYR A 75 32.43 16.43 -19.24
CA TYR A 75 32.26 16.44 -17.79
C TYR A 75 33.31 17.29 -17.05
N LEU A 76 34.33 17.81 -17.74
CA LEU A 76 35.35 18.65 -17.14
C LEU A 76 34.87 20.12 -17.02
N PRO A 77 34.96 20.74 -15.83
CA PRO A 77 34.64 22.16 -15.63
C PRO A 77 35.81 23.09 -16.06
N ILE A 78 36.65 22.65 -16.99
CA ILE A 78 37.87 23.32 -17.46
C ILE A 78 37.93 23.20 -18.98
N GLN A 79 38.18 24.30 -19.67
CA GLN A 79 38.35 24.38 -21.12
C GLN A 79 39.76 24.90 -21.49
N PRO A 80 40.25 24.60 -22.71
CA PRO A 80 41.47 25.24 -23.22
C PRO A 80 41.31 26.77 -23.28
N GLY A 81 42.22 27.49 -22.64
CA GLY A 81 42.17 28.94 -22.42
C GLY A 81 41.92 29.35 -20.97
N ASP A 82 41.39 28.46 -20.12
CA ASP A 82 41.14 28.77 -18.71
C ASP A 82 42.42 28.88 -17.88
N THR A 83 42.44 29.82 -16.93
CA THR A 83 43.45 29.86 -15.85
C THR A 83 43.03 28.92 -14.73
N ILE A 84 43.80 27.86 -14.48
CA ILE A 84 43.52 26.91 -13.40
C ILE A 84 44.35 27.18 -12.15
N ASP A 85 43.83 26.77 -11.00
CA ASP A 85 44.55 26.66 -9.74
C ASP A 85 44.28 25.30 -9.09
N ALA A 86 44.96 25.00 -7.97
CA ALA A 86 44.82 23.73 -7.27
C ALA A 86 43.37 23.43 -6.80
N VAL A 87 42.57 24.47 -6.52
CA VAL A 87 41.16 24.34 -6.13
C VAL A 87 40.31 23.91 -7.34
N THR A 88 40.57 24.52 -8.50
CA THR A 88 39.90 24.19 -9.77
C THR A 88 40.23 22.75 -10.22
N ILE A 89 41.47 22.30 -10.01
CA ILE A 89 41.88 20.90 -10.27
C ILE A 89 41.13 19.92 -9.35
N ASP A 90 41.06 20.18 -8.04
CA ASP A 90 40.30 19.35 -7.09
C ASP A 90 38.79 19.31 -7.43
N VAL A 91 38.19 20.43 -7.83
CA VAL A 91 36.80 20.48 -8.32
C VAL A 91 36.61 19.64 -9.59
N ALA A 92 37.57 19.64 -10.51
CA ALA A 92 37.54 18.82 -11.72
C ALA A 92 37.68 17.32 -11.41
N VAL A 93 38.63 16.92 -10.56
CA VAL A 93 38.77 15.54 -10.06
C VAL A 93 37.46 15.06 -9.43
N ARG A 94 36.91 15.81 -8.46
CA ARG A 94 35.64 15.46 -7.80
C ARG A 94 34.47 15.37 -8.77
N THR A 95 34.43 16.23 -9.79
CA THR A 95 33.36 16.23 -10.79
C THR A 95 33.42 14.98 -11.66
N LEU A 96 34.60 14.59 -12.16
CA LEU A 96 34.80 13.35 -12.89
C LEU A 96 34.51 12.12 -12.03
N SER A 97 35.04 12.03 -10.81
CA SER A 97 34.79 10.88 -9.91
C SER A 97 33.31 10.74 -9.56
N ARG A 98 32.57 11.84 -9.41
CA ARG A 98 31.12 11.84 -9.15
C ARG A 98 30.28 11.30 -10.32
N THR A 99 30.80 11.23 -11.54
CA THR A 99 30.09 10.55 -12.66
C THR A 99 29.94 9.04 -12.41
N GLY A 100 30.82 8.46 -11.59
CA GLY A 100 30.91 7.01 -11.41
C GLY A 100 31.46 6.24 -12.62
N LEU A 101 31.90 6.93 -13.68
CA LEU A 101 32.48 6.31 -14.88
C LEU A 101 33.93 5.82 -14.66
N PHE A 102 34.64 6.39 -13.70
CA PHE A 102 36.08 6.18 -13.50
C PHE A 102 36.38 5.64 -12.09
N ALA A 103 37.32 4.70 -12.01
CA ALA A 103 37.79 4.07 -10.78
C ALA A 103 38.88 4.91 -10.09
N ASP A 104 39.71 5.56 -10.90
CA ASP A 104 40.72 6.54 -10.48
C ASP A 104 40.75 7.70 -11.50
N VAL A 105 41.10 8.91 -11.02
CA VAL A 105 41.13 10.16 -11.78
C VAL A 105 42.28 11.03 -11.27
N GLN A 106 43.31 11.21 -12.08
CA GLN A 106 44.48 12.03 -11.77
C GLN A 106 44.63 13.15 -12.80
N LEU A 107 44.76 14.40 -12.32
CA LEU A 107 44.96 15.57 -13.16
C LEU A 107 46.32 16.19 -12.87
N GLY A 108 47.14 16.37 -13.90
CA GLY A 108 48.47 16.96 -13.81
C GLY A 108 48.75 17.93 -14.95
N LEU A 109 49.09 19.17 -14.61
CA LEU A 109 49.52 20.17 -15.60
C LEU A 109 51.02 19.99 -15.88
N GLN A 110 51.40 19.91 -17.16
CA GLN A 110 52.79 19.86 -17.58
C GLN A 110 53.39 21.27 -17.79
N ALA A 111 54.72 21.37 -17.73
CA ALA A 111 55.46 22.63 -17.86
C ALA A 111 55.36 23.31 -19.26
N ASN A 112 54.68 22.68 -20.21
CA ASN A 112 54.31 23.22 -21.53
C ASN A 112 52.87 23.80 -21.56
N GLY A 113 52.12 23.72 -20.47
CA GLY A 113 50.72 24.15 -20.37
C GLY A 113 49.69 23.13 -20.87
N ASP A 114 50.08 21.90 -21.23
CA ASP A 114 49.13 20.80 -21.47
C ASP A 114 48.61 20.26 -20.13
N LEU A 115 47.29 20.22 -19.95
CA LEU A 115 46.63 19.54 -18.82
C LEU A 115 46.42 18.06 -19.19
N ILE A 116 47.11 17.17 -18.49
CA ILE A 116 46.92 15.73 -18.65
C ILE A 116 45.86 15.24 -17.65
N VAL A 117 44.93 14.45 -18.16
CA VAL A 117 43.83 13.81 -17.43
C VAL A 117 44.03 12.30 -17.57
N GLU A 118 44.67 11.68 -16.59
CA GLU A 118 44.87 10.22 -16.56
C GLU A 118 43.73 9.58 -15.76
N ILE A 119 43.02 8.64 -16.39
CA ILE A 119 41.82 8.01 -15.84
C ILE A 119 41.88 6.49 -15.99
N ALA A 120 41.29 5.78 -15.03
CA ALA A 120 40.99 4.35 -15.17
C ALA A 120 39.47 4.18 -15.23
N GLU A 121 38.93 3.52 -16.27
CA GLU A 121 37.49 3.28 -16.38
C GLU A 121 37.01 2.25 -15.33
N ASN A 122 35.84 2.51 -14.71
CA ASN A 122 35.19 1.51 -13.86
C ASN A 122 34.71 0.31 -14.71
N PRO A 123 34.92 -0.93 -14.26
CA PRO A 123 34.51 -2.11 -15.02
C PRO A 123 32.99 -2.19 -15.21
N ILE A 124 32.58 -2.81 -16.32
CA ILE A 124 31.16 -3.10 -16.57
C ILE A 124 30.79 -4.43 -15.92
N ILE A 125 29.70 -4.43 -15.15
CA ILE A 125 29.13 -5.63 -14.54
C ILE A 125 28.58 -6.53 -15.65
N ASN A 126 29.10 -7.74 -15.79
CA ASN A 126 28.60 -8.71 -16.76
C ASN A 126 27.39 -9.45 -16.19
N GLN A 127 27.51 -10.11 -15.03
CA GLN A 127 26.38 -10.65 -14.26
C GLN A 127 26.48 -10.33 -12.75
N VAL A 128 25.36 -10.54 -12.06
CA VAL A 128 25.22 -10.41 -10.60
C VAL A 128 24.62 -11.71 -10.08
N THR A 129 25.36 -12.41 -9.22
CA THR A 129 25.00 -13.74 -8.70
C THR A 129 24.89 -13.69 -7.19
N PHE A 130 23.98 -14.49 -6.62
CA PHE A 130 23.82 -14.68 -5.19
C PHE A 130 24.10 -16.15 -4.88
N GLU A 131 24.91 -16.42 -3.86
CA GLU A 131 25.25 -17.77 -3.42
C GLU A 131 25.00 -17.91 -1.92
N GLY A 132 24.57 -19.11 -1.49
CA GLY A 132 24.21 -19.40 -0.10
C GLY A 132 22.76 -19.07 0.29
N ASN A 133 22.05 -18.25 -0.50
CA ASN A 133 20.65 -17.88 -0.20
C ASN A 133 19.68 -19.08 -0.35
N LYS A 134 19.10 -19.51 0.76
CA LYS A 134 18.13 -20.62 0.88
C LYS A 134 16.82 -20.15 1.49
N ALA A 135 16.87 -19.27 2.50
CA ALA A 135 15.71 -18.67 3.14
C ALA A 135 15.07 -17.56 2.28
N LEU A 136 15.87 -16.82 1.49
CA LEU A 136 15.36 -15.79 0.58
C LEU A 136 15.53 -16.19 -0.90
N ALA A 137 14.42 -16.12 -1.63
CA ALA A 137 14.40 -16.35 -3.08
C ALA A 137 15.23 -15.29 -3.80
N GLU A 138 16.14 -15.73 -4.67
CA GLU A 138 17.10 -14.91 -5.43
C GLU A 138 16.47 -13.70 -6.14
N LYS A 139 15.23 -13.84 -6.65
CA LYS A 139 14.48 -12.73 -7.23
C LYS A 139 14.30 -11.56 -6.24
N LYS A 140 13.97 -11.82 -4.98
CA LYS A 140 13.77 -10.77 -3.96
C LYS A 140 15.07 -9.99 -3.70
N LEU A 141 16.21 -10.70 -3.67
CA LEU A 141 17.52 -10.09 -3.51
C LEU A 141 17.88 -9.22 -4.72
N ARG A 142 17.69 -9.75 -5.94
CA ARG A 142 17.89 -9.00 -7.19
C ARG A 142 17.00 -7.76 -7.27
N ASP A 143 15.71 -7.87 -6.97
CA ASP A 143 14.77 -6.76 -7.12
C ASP A 143 15.14 -5.55 -6.23
N GLU A 144 15.66 -5.80 -5.01
CA GLU A 144 16.10 -4.77 -4.04
C GLU A 144 17.49 -4.18 -4.33
N VAL A 145 18.44 -5.01 -4.77
CA VAL A 145 19.82 -4.62 -5.09
C VAL A 145 19.85 -3.58 -6.21
N THR A 146 20.75 -2.59 -6.13
CA THR A 146 20.89 -1.48 -7.09
C THR A 146 21.67 -1.87 -8.33
N ILE A 147 22.74 -2.67 -8.18
CA ILE A 147 23.54 -3.11 -9.33
C ILE A 147 22.75 -4.03 -10.26
N ARG A 148 23.06 -3.94 -11.56
CA ARG A 148 22.41 -4.69 -12.64
C ARG A 148 23.45 -5.17 -13.65
N PRO A 149 23.23 -6.32 -14.31
CA PRO A 149 23.96 -6.69 -15.52
C PRO A 149 24.00 -5.52 -16.53
N ARG A 150 25.16 -5.32 -17.16
CA ARG A 150 25.49 -4.21 -18.07
C ARG A 150 25.57 -2.82 -17.41
N GLY A 151 25.41 -2.73 -16.09
CA GLY A 151 25.66 -1.50 -15.32
C GLY A 151 27.15 -1.27 -15.02
N ILE A 152 27.49 -0.06 -14.57
CA ILE A 152 28.86 0.29 -14.17
C ILE A 152 29.09 -0.12 -12.70
N TYR A 153 30.14 -0.89 -12.45
CA TYR A 153 30.57 -1.25 -11.11
C TYR A 153 31.13 -0.04 -10.37
N THR A 154 30.76 0.13 -9.09
CA THR A 154 31.51 0.97 -8.15
C THR A 154 31.53 0.29 -6.79
N ARG A 155 32.63 0.43 -6.04
CA ARG A 155 32.74 -0.11 -4.67
C ARG A 155 31.63 0.43 -3.76
N ALA A 156 31.24 1.70 -3.93
CA ALA A 156 30.17 2.33 -3.16
C ALA A 156 28.81 1.62 -3.34
N ARG A 157 28.36 1.40 -4.59
CA ARG A 157 27.09 0.70 -4.87
C ARG A 157 27.09 -0.72 -4.30
N VAL A 158 28.20 -1.44 -4.41
CA VAL A 158 28.28 -2.81 -3.87
C VAL A 158 28.26 -2.85 -2.33
N GLN A 159 28.77 -1.83 -1.65
CA GLN A 159 28.62 -1.73 -0.18
C GLN A 159 27.22 -1.29 0.25
N GLU A 160 26.57 -0.40 -0.51
CA GLU A 160 25.15 -0.06 -0.33
C GLU A 160 24.26 -1.29 -0.50
N ASP A 161 24.52 -2.09 -1.54
CA ASP A 161 23.76 -3.30 -1.85
C ASP A 161 24.02 -4.45 -0.87
N VAL A 162 25.25 -4.60 -0.35
CA VAL A 162 25.53 -5.46 0.82
C VAL A 162 24.65 -5.04 2.00
N GLY A 163 24.55 -3.74 2.29
CA GLY A 163 23.68 -3.22 3.34
C GLY A 163 22.20 -3.58 3.13
N LYS A 164 21.69 -3.44 1.91
CA LYS A 164 20.31 -3.82 1.55
C LYS A 164 20.05 -5.32 1.71
N ILE A 165 20.99 -6.17 1.28
CA ILE A 165 20.86 -7.63 1.44
C ILE A 165 20.88 -8.00 2.94
N VAL A 166 21.80 -7.45 3.73
CA VAL A 166 21.85 -7.67 5.19
C VAL A 166 20.56 -7.21 5.87
N GLU A 167 20.00 -6.05 5.49
CA GLU A 167 18.73 -5.57 6.05
C GLU A 167 17.54 -6.47 5.65
N LEU A 168 17.47 -6.93 4.39
CA LEU A 168 16.47 -7.93 3.98
C LEU A 168 16.54 -9.22 4.81
N TYR A 169 17.75 -9.67 5.16
CA TYR A 169 17.94 -10.82 6.04
C TYR A 169 17.57 -10.50 7.49
N ARG A 170 17.94 -9.34 8.02
CA ARG A 170 17.55 -8.89 9.36
C ARG A 170 16.03 -8.84 9.52
N LEU A 171 15.32 -8.26 8.55
CA LEU A 171 13.85 -8.23 8.47
C LEU A 171 13.22 -9.62 8.25
N SER A 172 13.99 -10.61 7.77
CA SER A 172 13.56 -12.01 7.72
C SER A 172 13.76 -12.76 9.04
N GLY A 173 14.37 -12.15 10.06
CA GLY A 173 14.71 -12.79 11.34
C GLY A 173 16.15 -13.27 11.46
N ARG A 174 17.02 -12.91 10.52
CA ARG A 174 18.39 -13.44 10.40
C ARG A 174 19.40 -12.32 10.63
N ILE A 175 19.48 -11.85 11.89
CA ILE A 175 20.33 -10.70 12.26
C ILE A 175 21.83 -11.01 12.17
N SER A 176 22.22 -12.28 12.31
CA SER A 176 23.61 -12.73 12.16
C SER A 176 24.04 -12.97 10.69
N ALA A 177 23.17 -12.69 9.71
CA ALA A 177 23.47 -12.91 8.30
C ALA A 177 24.61 -12.01 7.81
N THR A 178 25.58 -12.59 7.12
CA THR A 178 26.79 -11.92 6.66
C THR A 178 26.93 -12.06 5.15
N VAL A 179 27.18 -10.96 4.46
CA VAL A 179 27.23 -10.90 2.98
C VAL A 179 28.61 -10.46 2.53
N THR A 180 29.33 -11.33 1.84
CA THR A 180 30.69 -11.09 1.34
C THR A 180 30.67 -10.91 -0.18
N PRO A 181 30.90 -9.69 -0.71
CA PRO A 181 30.97 -9.47 -2.14
C PRO A 181 32.33 -9.93 -2.69
N LYS A 182 32.31 -10.96 -3.54
CA LYS A 182 33.45 -11.40 -4.36
C LYS A 182 33.36 -10.83 -5.77
N LEU A 183 34.54 -10.64 -6.36
CA LEU A 183 34.76 -10.00 -7.65
C LEU A 183 35.57 -10.95 -8.53
N VAL A 184 34.97 -11.42 -9.63
CA VAL A 184 35.67 -12.19 -10.65
C VAL A 184 35.93 -11.24 -11.82
N GLN A 185 37.20 -10.94 -12.07
CA GLN A 185 37.61 -10.11 -13.21
C GLN A 185 37.52 -10.91 -14.52
N LEU A 186 37.08 -10.23 -15.58
CA LEU A 186 36.89 -10.78 -16.92
C LEU A 186 37.54 -9.87 -17.96
N ASP A 187 37.87 -10.44 -19.13
CA ASP A 187 38.40 -9.71 -20.28
C ASP A 187 37.56 -8.48 -20.65
N GLN A 188 38.21 -7.47 -21.23
CA GLN A 188 37.59 -6.22 -21.72
C GLN A 188 36.99 -5.34 -20.61
N ASN A 189 37.71 -5.21 -19.49
CA ASN A 189 37.36 -4.42 -18.30
C ASN A 189 35.93 -4.73 -17.79
N ARG A 190 35.67 -6.01 -17.50
CA ARG A 190 34.40 -6.50 -16.95
C ARG A 190 34.59 -7.21 -15.62
N VAL A 191 33.53 -7.24 -14.83
CA VAL A 191 33.48 -8.01 -13.58
C VAL A 191 32.16 -8.77 -13.45
N ASP A 192 32.23 -9.97 -12.88
CA ASP A 192 31.09 -10.61 -12.25
C ASP A 192 31.11 -10.31 -10.76
N VAL A 193 29.95 -9.90 -10.22
CA VAL A 193 29.76 -9.63 -8.79
C VAL A 193 29.00 -10.80 -8.17
N VAL A 194 29.65 -11.52 -7.27
CA VAL A 194 29.07 -12.65 -6.54
C VAL A 194 28.87 -12.23 -5.09
N PHE A 195 27.63 -12.22 -4.62
CA PHE A 195 27.33 -12.04 -3.20
C PHE A 195 27.27 -13.42 -2.54
N GLU A 196 28.33 -13.81 -1.82
CA GLU A 196 28.29 -14.98 -0.94
C GLU A 196 27.58 -14.60 0.36
N ILE A 197 26.54 -15.35 0.72
CA ILE A 197 25.66 -15.08 1.84
C ILE A 197 25.75 -16.23 2.83
N ASP A 198 26.23 -15.95 4.04
CA ASP A 198 25.92 -16.78 5.22
C ASP A 198 24.60 -16.27 5.81
N GLU A 199 23.55 -17.09 5.77
CA GLU A 199 22.23 -16.75 6.30
C GLU A 199 22.12 -16.88 7.83
N GLY A 200 23.14 -17.43 8.49
CA GLY A 200 23.17 -17.68 9.93
C GLY A 200 22.05 -18.60 10.46
N PRO A 201 21.86 -18.66 11.79
CA PRO A 201 20.65 -19.20 12.40
C PRO A 201 19.47 -18.23 12.22
N GLU A 202 18.26 -18.74 12.46
CA GLU A 202 17.05 -17.90 12.56
C GLU A 202 16.86 -17.44 14.01
N THR A 203 16.85 -16.12 14.22
CA THR A 203 16.81 -15.48 15.54
C THR A 203 15.37 -15.12 15.90
N GLY A 204 14.62 -16.11 16.37
CA GLY A 204 13.23 -15.94 16.82
C GLY A 204 13.08 -15.17 18.14
N ILE A 205 11.84 -14.86 18.52
CA ILE A 205 11.50 -14.18 19.78
C ILE A 205 11.17 -15.23 20.83
N SER A 206 12.05 -15.38 21.82
CA SER A 206 11.90 -16.40 22.86
C SER A 206 10.91 -16.02 23.97
N ALA A 207 10.76 -14.73 24.27
CA ALA A 207 9.84 -14.22 25.28
C ALA A 207 9.34 -12.81 24.88
N ILE A 208 8.10 -12.52 25.27
CA ILE A 208 7.54 -11.17 25.31
C ILE A 208 7.07 -10.96 26.75
N THR A 209 7.59 -9.93 27.41
CA THR A 209 7.33 -9.60 28.82
C THR A 209 6.69 -8.23 28.90
N PHE A 210 5.60 -8.10 29.65
CA PHE A 210 4.99 -6.79 29.91
C PHE A 210 5.35 -6.31 31.32
N LEU A 211 5.50 -4.99 31.48
CA LEU A 211 5.80 -4.34 32.74
C LEU A 211 4.87 -3.15 32.94
N GLY A 212 4.22 -3.07 34.11
CA GLY A 212 3.31 -1.98 34.48
C GLY A 212 1.82 -2.27 34.22
N ASN A 213 1.51 -3.30 33.42
CA ASN A 213 0.15 -3.83 33.25
C ASN A 213 -0.38 -4.41 34.57
N ARG A 214 -1.62 -4.07 34.91
CA ARG A 214 -2.33 -4.46 36.14
C ARG A 214 -3.78 -4.82 35.86
N ALA A 215 -4.40 -4.19 34.86
CA ALA A 215 -5.77 -4.48 34.42
C ALA A 215 -5.89 -5.65 33.44
N PHE A 216 -4.83 -5.94 32.67
CA PHE A 216 -4.80 -7.03 31.68
C PHE A 216 -3.58 -7.93 31.85
N SER A 217 -3.74 -9.22 31.54
CA SER A 217 -2.64 -10.18 31.63
C SER A 217 -1.70 -10.06 30.43
N ASP A 218 -0.44 -10.47 30.61
CA ASP A 218 0.54 -10.64 29.54
C ASP A 218 0.01 -11.49 28.37
N SER A 219 -0.90 -12.45 28.65
CA SER A 219 -1.54 -13.27 27.61
C SER A 219 -2.63 -12.54 26.81
N ASP A 220 -3.31 -11.56 27.39
CA ASP A 220 -4.26 -10.70 26.67
C ASP A 220 -3.47 -9.80 25.70
N LEU A 221 -2.41 -9.18 26.21
CA LEU A 221 -1.55 -8.26 25.46
C LEU A 221 -0.75 -8.98 24.37
N ALA A 222 -0.13 -10.13 24.68
CA ALA A 222 0.45 -11.02 23.68
C ALA A 222 -0.59 -11.67 22.75
N GLY A 223 -1.89 -11.61 23.09
CA GLY A 223 -2.99 -11.96 22.21
C GLY A 223 -3.16 -10.94 21.08
N VAL A 224 -3.13 -9.65 21.45
CA VAL A 224 -3.32 -8.47 20.58
C VAL A 224 -2.18 -8.27 19.58
N MET A 225 -0.92 -8.46 20.00
CA MET A 225 0.25 -8.26 19.14
C MET A 225 0.26 -9.20 17.91
N VAL A 226 0.68 -8.72 16.75
CA VAL A 226 0.95 -9.54 15.55
C VAL A 226 2.22 -10.37 15.75
N THR A 227 3.22 -9.82 16.45
CA THR A 227 4.43 -10.50 16.90
C THR A 227 4.11 -11.57 17.94
N LYS A 228 4.62 -12.79 17.76
CA LYS A 228 4.41 -13.92 18.68
C LYS A 228 5.73 -14.50 19.18
N THR A 229 5.68 -15.32 20.22
CA THR A 229 6.83 -16.10 20.69
C THR A 229 7.05 -17.36 19.87
N SER A 230 8.31 -17.67 19.57
CA SER A 230 8.73 -18.90 18.89
C SER A 230 8.42 -20.12 19.74
N LYS A 231 7.72 -21.10 19.15
CA LYS A 231 7.33 -22.35 19.81
C LYS A 231 7.40 -23.50 18.80
N TRP A 232 7.90 -24.66 19.23
CA TRP A 232 8.19 -25.82 18.38
C TRP A 232 7.02 -26.32 17.52
N TRP A 233 5.78 -26.02 17.92
CA TRP A 233 4.55 -26.39 17.20
C TRP A 233 4.06 -25.32 16.20
N ARG A 234 4.73 -24.17 16.07
CA ARG A 234 4.33 -23.04 15.20
C ARG A 234 4.98 -23.04 13.81
N LEU A 235 5.36 -24.21 13.29
CA LEU A 235 6.19 -24.41 12.08
C LEU A 235 5.67 -23.77 10.76
N PHE A 236 4.45 -23.22 10.73
CA PHE A 236 3.85 -22.52 9.58
C PHE A 236 3.58 -21.03 9.83
N SER A 237 4.13 -20.44 10.89
CA SER A 237 3.92 -19.04 11.29
C SER A 237 5.25 -18.28 11.21
N SER A 238 5.39 -17.32 10.30
CA SER A 238 6.56 -16.43 10.20
C SER A 238 6.46 -15.16 11.06
N ASN A 239 5.61 -15.16 12.09
CA ASN A 239 5.29 -13.98 12.92
C ASN A 239 6.11 -13.90 14.22
N ASP A 240 7.01 -14.83 14.43
CA ASP A 240 7.85 -14.97 15.63
C ASP A 240 9.32 -14.59 15.41
N ASN A 241 9.68 -14.14 14.21
CA ASN A 241 10.92 -13.41 13.99
C ASN A 241 10.85 -11.96 14.49
N TYR A 242 12.00 -11.35 14.79
CA TYR A 242 12.08 -9.93 15.14
C TYR A 242 12.03 -9.03 13.90
N ASP A 243 11.12 -8.06 13.94
CA ASP A 243 10.88 -7.06 12.90
C ASP A 243 10.50 -5.73 13.60
N PRO A 244 11.33 -4.67 13.53
CA PRO A 244 11.04 -3.39 14.18
C PRO A 244 9.71 -2.77 13.74
N ASN A 245 9.35 -2.88 12.46
CA ASN A 245 8.13 -2.29 11.90
C ASN A 245 6.88 -2.99 12.44
N ARG A 246 6.97 -4.30 12.67
CA ARG A 246 5.91 -5.08 13.32
C ARG A 246 5.78 -4.71 14.79
N LEU A 247 6.89 -4.48 15.49
CA LEU A 247 6.85 -4.04 16.89
C LEU A 247 6.20 -2.65 17.01
N ASP A 248 6.46 -1.72 16.09
CA ASP A 248 5.76 -0.42 16.05
C ASP A 248 4.27 -0.55 15.68
N TYR A 249 3.91 -1.44 14.75
CA TYR A 249 2.50 -1.77 14.49
C TYR A 249 1.81 -2.34 15.75
N ASP A 250 2.51 -3.17 16.51
CA ASP A 250 1.99 -3.79 17.72
C ASP A 250 1.86 -2.80 18.88
N ARG A 251 2.76 -1.81 18.98
CA ARG A 251 2.58 -0.66 19.89
C ARG A 251 1.25 0.05 19.60
N GLU A 252 0.90 0.24 18.34
CA GLU A 252 -0.38 0.83 17.93
C GLU A 252 -1.58 -0.10 18.18
N GLN A 253 -1.45 -1.43 18.02
CA GLN A 253 -2.52 -2.37 18.37
C GLN A 253 -2.77 -2.38 19.89
N LEU A 254 -1.72 -2.39 20.70
CA LEU A 254 -1.81 -2.30 22.16
C LEU A 254 -2.45 -0.97 22.58
N ARG A 255 -2.01 0.16 22.00
CA ARG A 255 -2.62 1.48 22.22
C ARG A 255 -4.12 1.46 21.97
N LYS A 256 -4.55 0.98 20.80
CA LYS A 256 -5.98 0.80 20.47
C LYS A 256 -6.71 -0.14 21.43
N PHE A 257 -6.11 -1.26 21.82
CA PHE A 257 -6.74 -2.22 22.73
C PHE A 257 -7.09 -1.59 24.09
N TYR A 258 -6.20 -0.76 24.63
CA TYR A 258 -6.41 -0.01 25.87
C TYR A 258 -7.37 1.17 25.69
N THR A 259 -7.17 2.01 24.67
CA THR A 259 -8.04 3.17 24.40
C THR A 259 -9.45 2.79 23.94
N ASN A 260 -9.70 1.53 23.56
CA ASN A 260 -11.03 0.94 23.34
C ASN A 260 -11.63 0.27 24.61
N ARG A 261 -11.07 0.50 25.80
CA ARG A 261 -11.54 -0.06 27.09
C ARG A 261 -11.62 0.99 28.22
N GLY A 262 -11.62 2.26 27.87
CA GLY A 262 -11.65 3.41 28.77
C GLY A 262 -10.29 4.07 29.04
N TYR A 263 -9.17 3.39 28.74
CA TYR A 263 -7.83 3.86 29.12
C TYR A 263 -7.33 4.94 28.16
N TYR A 264 -7.82 6.17 28.33
CA TYR A 264 -7.48 7.32 27.49
C TYR A 264 -5.99 7.70 27.60
N ASP A 265 -5.45 7.69 28.81
CA ASP A 265 -4.08 8.11 29.11
C ASP A 265 -3.00 7.04 28.85
N PHE A 266 -3.39 5.86 28.34
CA PHE A 266 -2.48 4.74 28.07
C PHE A 266 -1.25 5.12 27.23
N ARG A 267 -0.05 4.77 27.73
CA ARG A 267 1.23 5.10 27.11
C ARG A 267 2.19 3.92 27.16
N ILE A 268 2.91 3.68 26.06
CA ILE A 268 4.01 2.71 26.02
C ILE A 268 5.32 3.46 26.29
N LEU A 269 5.76 3.41 27.54
CA LEU A 269 6.95 4.11 28.04
C LEU A 269 8.23 3.63 27.36
N SER A 270 8.35 2.31 27.15
CA SER A 270 9.44 1.72 26.39
C SER A 270 9.03 0.41 25.73
N SER A 271 9.69 0.06 24.63
CA SER A 271 9.59 -1.27 24.02
C SER A 271 10.98 -1.59 23.50
N VAL A 272 11.64 -2.55 24.15
CA VAL A 272 13.06 -2.88 23.91
C VAL A 272 13.13 -4.34 23.50
N ALA A 273 13.85 -4.62 22.41
CA ALA A 273 14.17 -5.97 21.97
C ALA A 273 15.65 -6.23 22.23
N GLU A 274 15.96 -7.10 23.19
CA GLU A 274 17.32 -7.46 23.58
C GLU A 274 17.69 -8.79 22.94
N LEU A 275 18.82 -8.82 22.23
CA LEU A 275 19.40 -10.06 21.72
C LEU A 275 20.13 -10.76 22.87
N LYS A 276 19.88 -12.06 23.07
CA LYS A 276 20.59 -12.84 24.08
C LYS A 276 22.10 -12.91 23.79
N PRO A 277 22.96 -13.07 24.82
CA PRO A 277 24.42 -13.15 24.64
C PRO A 277 24.94 -14.30 23.78
N ASP A 278 24.10 -15.30 23.48
CA ASP A 278 24.37 -16.42 22.58
C ASP A 278 23.91 -16.17 21.13
N ASN A 279 23.35 -14.99 20.84
CA ASN A 279 22.68 -14.60 19.60
C ASN A 279 21.52 -15.52 19.16
N SER A 280 21.00 -16.39 20.04
CA SER A 280 20.04 -17.43 19.65
C SER A 280 18.61 -16.90 19.46
N ALA A 281 18.22 -15.92 20.26
CA ALA A 281 16.87 -15.37 20.25
C ALA A 281 16.79 -13.98 20.87
N PHE A 282 15.75 -13.23 20.52
CA PHE A 282 15.37 -12.00 21.20
C PHE A 282 14.52 -12.27 22.46
N GLY A 283 14.61 -11.36 23.43
CA GLY A 283 13.57 -11.09 24.42
C GLY A 283 12.99 -9.70 24.17
N VAL A 284 11.66 -9.56 24.16
CA VAL A 284 10.99 -8.27 23.98
C VAL A 284 10.36 -7.84 25.30
N THR A 285 10.76 -6.69 25.82
CA THR A 285 10.20 -6.10 27.05
C THR A 285 9.41 -4.85 26.71
N VAL A 286 8.13 -4.84 27.02
CA VAL A 286 7.20 -3.72 26.77
C VAL A 286 6.78 -3.11 28.11
N THR A 287 7.23 -1.89 28.38
CA THR A 287 6.84 -1.15 29.58
C THR A 287 5.67 -0.23 29.26
N VAL A 288 4.56 -0.44 29.94
CA VAL A 288 3.32 0.32 29.76
C VAL A 288 2.96 1.10 31.02
N ASP A 289 2.37 2.27 30.82
CA ASP A 289 1.53 2.93 31.81
C ASP A 289 0.08 2.79 31.34
N GLU A 290 -0.75 2.17 32.17
CA GLU A 290 -2.15 1.91 31.81
C GLU A 290 -2.99 3.19 31.82
N GLY A 291 -2.65 4.14 32.70
CA GLY A 291 -3.52 5.27 33.03
C GLY A 291 -4.84 4.85 33.67
N ASP A 292 -5.69 5.83 33.95
CA ASP A 292 -7.02 5.62 34.54
C ASP A 292 -8.11 5.38 33.47
N ARG A 293 -9.29 4.90 33.92
CA ARG A 293 -10.41 4.52 33.05
C ARG A 293 -11.45 5.62 32.92
N TYR A 294 -11.44 6.29 31.79
CA TYR A 294 -12.36 7.36 31.47
C TYR A 294 -13.63 6.89 30.75
N ASN A 295 -14.71 7.64 30.94
CA ASN A 295 -15.93 7.59 30.16
C ASN A 295 -16.02 8.83 29.24
N PHE A 296 -16.93 8.82 28.26
CA PHE A 296 -17.23 10.02 27.47
C PHE A 296 -17.95 11.07 28.33
N GLY A 297 -17.38 12.27 28.38
CA GLY A 297 -17.91 13.42 29.10
C GLY A 297 -18.94 14.18 28.28
N GLU A 298 -18.82 15.51 28.26
CA GLU A 298 -19.55 16.34 27.31
C GLU A 298 -19.07 16.08 25.87
N ILE A 299 -20.02 15.81 24.98
CA ILE A 299 -19.79 15.65 23.54
C ILE A 299 -20.41 16.86 22.86
N LYS A 300 -19.66 17.54 21.99
CA LYS A 300 -20.10 18.73 21.23
C LYS A 300 -19.74 18.61 19.76
N VAL A 301 -20.62 19.08 18.88
CA VAL A 301 -20.29 19.34 17.47
C VAL A 301 -20.37 20.84 17.22
N VAL A 302 -19.21 21.45 16.94
CA VAL A 302 -19.09 22.88 16.62
C VAL A 302 -18.86 23.01 15.12
N THR A 303 -19.58 23.91 14.47
CA THR A 303 -19.42 24.19 13.03
C THR A 303 -19.22 25.68 12.78
N GLU A 304 -18.57 25.99 11.66
CA GLU A 304 -18.37 27.36 11.17
C GLU A 304 -19.37 27.74 10.05
N ASN A 305 -20.36 26.89 9.75
CA ASN A 305 -21.36 27.12 8.69
C ASN A 305 -22.78 26.81 9.19
N ASP A 306 -23.62 27.85 9.33
CA ASP A 306 -25.01 27.79 9.85
C ASP A 306 -25.92 26.74 9.16
N ARG A 307 -25.59 26.33 7.93
CA ARG A 307 -26.34 25.33 7.17
C ARG A 307 -26.09 23.89 7.63
N LEU A 308 -25.00 23.64 8.37
CA LEU A 308 -24.68 22.37 9.01
C LEU A 308 -25.08 22.43 10.48
N ASN A 309 -26.36 22.23 10.79
CA ASN A 309 -26.84 22.33 12.18
C ASN A 309 -26.08 21.35 13.11
N GLY A 310 -25.30 21.91 14.05
CA GLY A 310 -24.43 21.15 14.97
C GLY A 310 -25.20 20.22 15.90
N ASP A 311 -26.35 20.65 16.42
CA ASP A 311 -27.19 19.84 17.31
C ASP A 311 -27.72 18.58 16.59
N PHE A 312 -28.17 18.74 15.34
CA PHE A 312 -28.61 17.63 14.49
C PHE A 312 -27.46 16.67 14.17
N LEU A 313 -26.28 17.19 13.83
CA LEU A 313 -25.08 16.38 13.61
C LEU A 313 -24.67 15.62 14.88
N GLN A 314 -24.80 16.24 16.05
CA GLN A 314 -24.54 15.61 17.35
C GLN A 314 -25.52 14.46 17.67
N LEU A 315 -26.79 14.57 17.25
CA LEU A 315 -27.78 13.50 17.39
C LEU A 315 -27.50 12.26 16.52
N LEU A 316 -26.66 12.39 15.47
CA LEU A 316 -26.25 11.26 14.61
C LEU A 316 -25.07 10.46 15.18
N LEU A 317 -24.41 10.94 16.24
CA LEU A 317 -23.16 10.35 16.73
C LEU A 317 -23.36 8.97 17.38
N PRO A 318 -22.45 8.00 17.14
CA PRO A 318 -22.48 6.66 17.76
C PRO A 318 -21.97 6.63 19.21
N ILE A 319 -21.91 7.79 19.88
CA ILE A 319 -21.32 8.00 21.21
C ILE A 319 -22.24 8.87 22.08
N ARG A 320 -22.30 8.58 23.38
CA ARG A 320 -23.11 9.32 24.35
C ARG A 320 -22.33 9.63 25.62
N LYS A 321 -22.72 10.69 26.32
CA LYS A 321 -22.19 11.01 27.66
C LYS A 321 -22.47 9.83 28.61
N GLY A 322 -21.44 9.35 29.30
CA GLY A 322 -21.50 8.19 30.19
C GLY A 322 -21.26 6.83 29.53
N ASP A 323 -21.15 6.76 28.20
CA ASP A 323 -20.59 5.56 27.54
C ASP A 323 -19.09 5.45 27.90
N LEU A 324 -18.53 4.24 27.94
CA LEU A 324 -17.09 4.01 28.13
C LEU A 324 -16.28 4.68 26.99
N TYR A 325 -15.12 5.26 27.31
CA TYR A 325 -14.27 5.84 26.26
C TYR A 325 -13.73 4.75 25.33
N GLU A 326 -13.98 4.92 24.03
CA GLU A 326 -13.48 4.04 22.97
C GLU A 326 -12.94 4.86 21.78
N SER A 327 -11.65 4.72 21.48
CA SER A 327 -10.99 5.43 20.37
C SER A 327 -11.58 5.12 18.98
N ASP A 328 -11.93 3.87 18.68
CA ASP A 328 -12.51 3.53 17.37
C ASP A 328 -13.94 4.09 17.22
N ARG A 329 -14.67 4.33 18.31
CA ARG A 329 -15.95 5.07 18.27
C ARG A 329 -15.77 6.53 17.91
N ILE A 330 -14.64 7.15 18.24
CA ILE A 330 -14.31 8.52 17.78
C ILE A 330 -14.04 8.53 16.27
N GLN A 331 -13.34 7.53 15.72
CA GLN A 331 -13.19 7.42 14.27
C GLN A 331 -14.55 7.22 13.59
N ALA A 332 -15.39 6.32 14.12
CA ALA A 332 -16.74 6.11 13.62
C ALA A 332 -17.62 7.38 13.71
N ALA A 333 -17.43 8.23 14.72
CA ALA A 333 -18.06 9.55 14.82
C ALA A 333 -17.58 10.50 13.71
N VAL A 334 -16.27 10.62 13.48
CA VAL A 334 -15.70 11.41 12.37
C VAL A 334 -16.24 10.94 11.02
N ASP A 335 -16.25 9.63 10.76
CA ASP A 335 -16.74 9.05 9.51
C ASP A 335 -18.26 9.30 9.33
N THR A 336 -19.04 9.19 10.41
CA THR A 336 -20.49 9.48 10.42
C THR A 336 -20.78 10.94 10.11
N LEU A 337 -20.07 11.87 10.75
CA LEU A 337 -20.20 13.31 10.47
C LEU A 337 -19.77 13.65 9.04
N THR A 338 -18.68 13.06 8.56
CA THR A 338 -18.19 13.24 7.18
C THR A 338 -19.24 12.76 6.16
N PHE A 339 -19.86 11.61 6.40
CA PHE A 339 -20.93 11.08 5.56
C PHE A 339 -22.21 11.93 5.62
N ALA A 340 -22.58 12.45 6.80
CA ALA A 340 -23.74 13.33 6.97
C ALA A 340 -23.55 14.65 6.23
N ALA A 341 -22.39 15.30 6.38
CA ALA A 341 -22.04 16.52 5.65
C ALA A 341 -22.00 16.30 4.13
N GLY A 342 -21.35 15.22 3.67
CA GLY A 342 -21.33 14.84 2.25
C GLY A 342 -22.73 14.56 1.68
N SER A 343 -23.63 13.99 2.48
CA SER A 343 -25.03 13.77 2.11
C SER A 343 -25.86 15.07 2.08
N ALA A 344 -25.46 16.08 2.86
CA ALA A 344 -26.01 17.44 2.81
C ALA A 344 -25.38 18.32 1.70
N GLY A 345 -24.50 17.76 0.86
CA GLY A 345 -23.85 18.44 -0.27
C GLY A 345 -22.46 19.00 0.03
N TYR A 346 -21.96 18.90 1.26
CA TYR A 346 -20.63 19.38 1.66
C TYR A 346 -19.58 18.31 1.37
N ALA A 347 -19.13 18.27 0.13
CA ALA A 347 -18.11 17.33 -0.35
C ALA A 347 -16.74 17.51 0.33
N PHE A 348 -16.48 18.71 0.85
CA PHE A 348 -15.24 19.12 1.52
C PHE A 348 -15.56 19.51 2.97
N VAL A 349 -15.30 18.61 3.92
CA VAL A 349 -15.30 18.94 5.35
C VAL A 349 -14.05 18.44 6.03
N GLU A 350 -13.47 19.29 6.87
CA GLU A 350 -12.42 18.91 7.81
C GLU A 350 -13.04 18.80 9.19
N ILE A 351 -12.88 17.64 9.82
CA ILE A 351 -13.48 17.32 11.12
C ILE A 351 -12.36 17.00 12.10
N ASN A 352 -12.04 17.99 12.93
CA ASN A 352 -10.93 17.94 13.86
C ASN A 352 -11.47 17.73 15.29
N PRO A 353 -11.46 16.51 15.84
CA PRO A 353 -11.85 16.27 17.23
C PRO A 353 -10.79 16.83 18.18
N THR A 354 -11.21 17.66 19.13
CA THR A 354 -10.39 18.12 20.24
C THR A 354 -10.85 17.47 21.55
N TYR A 355 -9.89 17.03 22.35
CA TYR A 355 -10.11 16.25 23.56
C TYR A 355 -9.75 17.07 24.80
N ARG A 356 -10.58 16.97 25.84
CA ARG A 356 -10.29 17.52 27.17
C ARG A 356 -10.66 16.48 28.24
N ALA A 357 -9.65 15.73 28.67
CA ALA A 357 -9.75 14.89 29.85
C ALA A 357 -9.98 15.73 31.11
N ASP A 358 -10.72 15.15 32.04
CA ASP A 358 -11.10 15.70 33.34
C ASP A 358 -10.86 14.60 34.40
N PRO A 359 -9.68 14.59 35.05
CA PRO A 359 -9.29 13.55 36.00
C PRO A 359 -9.99 13.61 37.37
N GLU A 360 -10.82 14.63 37.63
CA GLU A 360 -11.65 14.69 38.84
C GLU A 360 -12.98 13.95 38.66
N THR A 361 -13.39 13.68 37.41
CA THR A 361 -14.68 13.07 37.05
C THR A 361 -14.56 11.78 36.24
N ASP A 362 -13.34 11.33 35.94
CA ASP A 362 -13.05 10.23 35.01
C ASP A 362 -13.77 10.41 33.66
N THR A 363 -13.80 11.64 33.11
CA THR A 363 -14.41 11.91 31.80
C THR A 363 -13.49 12.55 30.76
N VAL A 364 -13.63 12.13 29.50
CA VAL A 364 -13.03 12.79 28.34
C VAL A 364 -14.12 13.53 27.58
N ASN A 365 -14.07 14.86 27.64
CA ASN A 365 -14.93 15.73 26.85
C ASN A 365 -14.38 15.82 25.42
N VAL A 366 -15.26 15.75 24.41
CA VAL A 366 -14.86 15.70 22.99
C VAL A 366 -15.64 16.73 22.19
N THR A 367 -14.93 17.64 21.53
CA THR A 367 -15.52 18.65 20.64
C THR A 367 -15.10 18.38 19.20
N PHE A 368 -16.03 18.02 18.34
CA PHE A 368 -15.81 17.84 16.90
C PHE A 368 -15.93 19.20 16.21
N ASN A 369 -14.81 19.74 15.72
CA ASN A 369 -14.78 21.03 15.02
C ASN A 369 -14.91 20.77 13.51
N VAL A 370 -16.05 21.13 12.93
CA VAL A 370 -16.44 20.86 11.52
C VAL A 370 -16.31 22.13 10.68
N ARG A 371 -15.34 22.13 9.77
CA ARG A 371 -15.04 23.23 8.84
C ARG A 371 -15.38 22.86 7.40
N GLU A 372 -15.80 23.83 6.59
CA GLU A 372 -15.87 23.64 5.13
C GLU A 372 -14.43 23.69 4.56
N GLY A 373 -13.98 22.59 3.96
CA GLY A 373 -12.66 22.51 3.34
C GLY A 373 -12.58 23.29 2.02
N GLN A 374 -11.37 23.49 1.50
CA GLN A 374 -11.20 24.09 0.18
C GLN A 374 -11.87 23.21 -0.90
N ARG A 375 -12.53 23.83 -1.87
CA ARG A 375 -13.21 23.12 -2.96
C ARG A 375 -12.18 22.72 -4.00
N VAL A 376 -11.98 21.40 -4.13
CA VAL A 376 -11.01 20.80 -5.05
C VAL A 376 -11.74 20.12 -6.20
N TYR A 377 -11.37 20.43 -7.43
CA TYR A 377 -11.91 19.81 -8.64
C TYR A 377 -10.97 18.74 -9.19
N ILE A 378 -11.54 17.67 -9.74
CA ILE A 378 -10.78 16.56 -10.32
C ILE A 378 -10.22 17.00 -11.68
N ASP A 379 -8.91 17.27 -11.74
CA ASP A 379 -8.20 17.72 -12.94
C ASP A 379 -8.05 16.60 -13.97
N ARG A 380 -7.77 15.37 -13.49
CA ARG A 380 -7.78 14.13 -14.28
C ARG A 380 -7.91 12.91 -13.36
N ILE A 381 -8.32 11.77 -13.94
CA ILE A 381 -8.33 10.46 -13.29
C ILE A 381 -7.33 9.55 -14.02
N ASN A 382 -6.24 9.22 -13.33
CA ASN A 382 -5.25 8.26 -13.78
C ASN A 382 -5.66 6.85 -13.32
N VAL A 383 -5.58 5.85 -14.20
CA VAL A 383 -5.74 4.44 -13.85
C VAL A 383 -4.41 3.72 -14.06
N VAL A 384 -3.97 2.93 -13.08
CA VAL A 384 -2.63 2.30 -13.06
C VAL A 384 -2.74 0.85 -12.59
N GLY A 385 -1.99 -0.05 -13.24
CA GLY A 385 -1.91 -1.48 -12.89
C GLY A 385 -2.90 -2.39 -13.63
N ASN A 386 -3.79 -1.83 -14.45
CA ASN A 386 -4.76 -2.58 -15.26
C ASN A 386 -4.13 -3.16 -16.55
N THR A 387 -3.30 -4.19 -16.41
CA THR A 387 -2.58 -4.83 -17.53
C THR A 387 -3.47 -5.65 -18.47
N ARG A 388 -4.52 -6.28 -17.93
CA ARG A 388 -5.47 -7.14 -18.66
C ARG A 388 -6.83 -6.48 -18.84
N THR A 389 -7.26 -5.69 -17.86
CA THR A 389 -8.56 -5.02 -17.80
C THR A 389 -8.52 -3.67 -18.52
N LEU A 390 -9.48 -3.43 -19.40
CA LEU A 390 -9.57 -2.15 -20.11
C LEU A 390 -9.91 -1.02 -19.14
N ASP A 391 -9.27 0.15 -19.28
CA ASP A 391 -9.54 1.36 -18.48
C ASP A 391 -11.04 1.65 -18.36
N THR A 392 -11.78 1.51 -19.45
CA THR A 392 -13.23 1.75 -19.51
C THR A 392 -14.05 0.87 -18.56
N VAL A 393 -13.54 -0.29 -18.14
CA VAL A 393 -14.17 -1.17 -17.13
C VAL A 393 -13.97 -0.65 -15.72
N ILE A 394 -12.87 0.07 -15.45
CA ILE A 394 -12.60 0.71 -14.17
C ILE A 394 -13.33 2.05 -14.12
N ARG A 395 -13.10 2.90 -15.12
CA ARG A 395 -13.61 4.28 -15.20
C ARG A 395 -15.13 4.37 -15.14
N ARG A 396 -15.86 3.37 -15.65
CA ARG A 396 -17.34 3.33 -15.63
C ARG A 396 -17.98 2.95 -14.29
N GLU A 397 -17.20 2.43 -13.34
CA GLU A 397 -17.69 2.09 -11.98
C GLU A 397 -17.32 3.19 -10.97
N LEU A 398 -16.57 4.21 -11.41
CA LEU A 398 -16.33 5.44 -10.65
C LEU A 398 -17.61 6.29 -10.62
N MET A 399 -17.90 6.85 -9.46
CA MET A 399 -19.02 7.78 -9.22
C MET A 399 -18.62 9.26 -9.37
N VAL A 400 -17.40 9.52 -9.83
CA VAL A 400 -16.86 10.86 -10.10
C VAL A 400 -16.15 10.86 -11.46
N GLY A 401 -16.35 11.93 -12.23
CA GLY A 401 -15.67 12.20 -13.49
C GLY A 401 -14.56 13.24 -13.35
N GLU A 402 -14.03 13.65 -14.50
CA GLU A 402 -13.06 14.74 -14.61
C GLU A 402 -13.81 16.07 -14.79
N GLY A 403 -13.38 17.11 -14.07
CA GLY A 403 -14.12 18.37 -13.94
C GLY A 403 -15.16 18.37 -12.80
N ASP A 404 -15.51 17.21 -12.23
CA ASP A 404 -16.37 17.13 -11.05
C ASP A 404 -15.67 17.72 -9.81
N ALA A 405 -16.47 18.26 -8.89
CA ALA A 405 -15.99 18.56 -7.54
C ALA A 405 -15.68 17.25 -6.81
N PHE A 406 -14.46 17.12 -6.29
CA PHE A 406 -14.02 15.92 -5.58
C PHE A 406 -14.92 15.67 -4.36
N ASN A 407 -15.47 14.46 -4.25
CA ASN A 407 -16.35 14.07 -3.15
C ASN A 407 -15.89 12.75 -2.55
N ARG A 408 -15.38 12.80 -1.31
CA ARG A 408 -14.83 11.62 -0.62
C ARG A 408 -15.84 10.48 -0.49
N SER A 409 -17.13 10.77 -0.26
CA SER A 409 -18.17 9.74 -0.20
C SER A 409 -18.44 9.06 -1.55
N LEU A 410 -18.29 9.77 -2.67
CA LEU A 410 -18.38 9.17 -4.01
C LEU A 410 -17.11 8.40 -4.38
N VAL A 411 -15.93 8.88 -3.96
CA VAL A 411 -14.64 8.17 -4.14
C VAL A 411 -14.63 6.85 -3.36
N GLU A 412 -15.08 6.82 -2.10
CA GLU A 412 -15.18 5.57 -1.33
C GLU A 412 -16.20 4.58 -1.94
N ARG A 413 -17.34 5.07 -2.43
CA ARG A 413 -18.28 4.23 -3.20
C ARG A 413 -17.63 3.68 -4.48
N SER A 414 -16.84 4.49 -5.18
CA SER A 414 -16.08 4.07 -6.36
C SER A 414 -15.09 2.95 -6.05
N ARG A 415 -14.32 3.08 -4.95
CA ARG A 415 -13.41 2.04 -4.45
C ARG A 415 -14.15 0.74 -4.14
N ASN A 416 -15.34 0.84 -3.53
CA ASN A 416 -16.18 -0.30 -3.21
C ASN A 416 -16.80 -0.96 -4.45
N ASN A 417 -17.23 -0.18 -5.45
CA ASN A 417 -17.71 -0.72 -6.73
C ASN A 417 -16.62 -1.52 -7.45
N LEU A 418 -15.40 -0.98 -7.53
CA LEU A 418 -14.25 -1.65 -8.13
C LEU A 418 -13.86 -2.94 -7.40
N ARG A 419 -13.88 -2.93 -6.06
CA ARG A 419 -13.68 -4.15 -5.24
C ARG A 419 -14.80 -5.17 -5.47
N ALA A 420 -16.05 -4.72 -5.62
CA ALA A 420 -17.21 -5.59 -5.88
C ALA A 420 -17.20 -6.27 -7.26
N LEU A 421 -16.40 -5.80 -8.23
CA LEU A 421 -16.14 -6.54 -9.47
C LEU A 421 -15.40 -7.87 -9.20
N GLY A 422 -14.56 -7.91 -8.17
CA GLY A 422 -13.67 -9.04 -7.88
C GLY A 422 -12.51 -9.20 -8.86
N PHE A 423 -12.20 -8.20 -9.69
CA PHE A 423 -11.12 -8.26 -10.68
C PHE A 423 -9.75 -7.89 -10.11
N PHE A 424 -9.72 -7.32 -8.90
CA PHE A 424 -8.53 -6.74 -8.27
C PHE A 424 -8.37 -7.28 -6.84
N LYS A 425 -7.13 -7.62 -6.47
CA LYS A 425 -6.72 -8.05 -5.12
C LYS A 425 -6.66 -6.84 -4.17
N ASP A 426 -6.17 -5.71 -4.65
CA ASP A 426 -6.31 -4.41 -3.98
C ASP A 426 -6.72 -3.32 -4.98
N VAL A 427 -7.38 -2.29 -4.44
CA VAL A 427 -7.82 -1.08 -5.13
C VAL A 427 -7.52 0.09 -4.20
N LYS A 428 -6.49 0.85 -4.54
CA LYS A 428 -6.17 2.13 -3.90
C LYS A 428 -6.71 3.25 -4.78
N ILE A 429 -7.31 4.24 -4.13
CA ILE A 429 -7.66 5.50 -4.77
C ILE A 429 -7.06 6.59 -3.89
N GLU A 430 -6.08 7.30 -4.45
CA GLU A 430 -5.25 8.27 -3.75
C GLU A 430 -5.33 9.63 -4.45
N GLU A 431 -5.39 10.69 -3.65
CA GLU A 431 -5.47 12.07 -4.13
C GLU A 431 -4.06 12.68 -4.16
N THR A 432 -3.69 13.30 -5.27
CA THR A 432 -2.42 14.04 -5.42
C THR A 432 -2.67 15.45 -5.95
N ARG A 433 -1.80 16.41 -5.61
CA ARG A 433 -1.92 17.80 -6.07
C ARG A 433 -1.95 17.87 -7.60
N GLY A 434 -2.92 18.59 -8.15
CA GLY A 434 -3.10 18.79 -9.59
C GLY A 434 -2.42 20.04 -10.12
N SER A 435 -2.95 20.53 -11.25
CA SER A 435 -2.42 21.68 -12.00
C SER A 435 -2.55 23.04 -11.27
N ALA A 436 -3.39 23.12 -10.24
CA ALA A 436 -3.66 24.33 -9.45
C ALA A 436 -4.01 23.96 -7.98
N PRO A 437 -4.03 24.91 -7.03
CA PRO A 437 -4.35 24.62 -5.62
C PRO A 437 -5.78 24.11 -5.39
N ASP A 438 -6.73 24.55 -6.21
CA ASP A 438 -8.13 24.13 -6.26
C ASP A 438 -8.35 22.85 -7.08
N ARG A 439 -7.28 22.11 -7.38
CA ARG A 439 -7.31 20.94 -8.28
C ARG A 439 -6.50 19.77 -7.77
N SER A 440 -7.06 18.57 -7.91
CA SER A 440 -6.37 17.32 -7.61
C SER A 440 -6.46 16.30 -8.75
N VAL A 441 -5.50 15.39 -8.75
CA VAL A 441 -5.41 14.24 -9.65
C VAL A 441 -5.72 13.00 -8.82
N VAL A 442 -6.71 12.25 -9.26
CA VAL A 442 -7.15 11.01 -8.60
C VAL A 442 -6.41 9.85 -9.27
N ASN A 443 -5.54 9.17 -8.51
CA ASN A 443 -4.83 7.99 -8.97
C ASN A 443 -5.56 6.73 -8.48
N VAL A 444 -6.10 5.96 -9.42
CA VAL A 444 -6.77 4.67 -9.20
C VAL A 444 -5.76 3.56 -9.50
N THR A 445 -5.06 3.11 -8.47
CA THR A 445 -4.05 2.05 -8.56
C THR A 445 -4.69 0.71 -8.21
N VAL A 446 -4.65 -0.25 -9.13
CA VAL A 446 -5.23 -1.57 -8.95
C VAL A 446 -4.19 -2.68 -9.07
N GLU A 447 -4.30 -3.71 -8.23
CA GLU A 447 -3.54 -4.95 -8.38
C GLU A 447 -4.47 -6.02 -8.98
N GLU A 448 -4.30 -6.38 -10.24
CA GLU A 448 -5.15 -7.38 -10.89
C GLU A 448 -4.96 -8.78 -10.31
N GLN A 449 -6.05 -9.56 -10.21
CA GLN A 449 -6.03 -10.95 -9.76
C GLN A 449 -6.69 -11.89 -10.78
N PRO A 450 -6.45 -13.22 -10.69
CA PRO A 450 -7.12 -14.19 -11.56
C PRO A 450 -8.65 -14.12 -11.42
N THR A 451 -9.33 -13.79 -12.52
CA THR A 451 -10.80 -13.77 -12.63
C THR A 451 -11.39 -15.04 -13.25
N GLY A 452 -10.50 -15.96 -13.63
CA GLY A 452 -10.82 -17.30 -14.10
C GLY A 452 -10.85 -18.31 -12.94
N GLU A 453 -11.88 -19.15 -12.93
CA GLU A 453 -12.19 -20.14 -11.91
C GLU A 453 -12.48 -21.48 -12.59
N LEU A 454 -11.78 -22.53 -12.18
CA LEU A 454 -12.01 -23.91 -12.62
C LEU A 454 -12.58 -24.70 -11.43
N SER A 455 -13.84 -25.09 -11.53
CA SER A 455 -14.54 -25.89 -10.52
C SER A 455 -14.59 -27.35 -10.96
N VAL A 456 -14.07 -28.26 -10.12
CA VAL A 456 -14.23 -29.71 -10.26
C VAL A 456 -14.81 -30.24 -8.96
N GLY A 457 -15.92 -30.96 -9.03
CA GLY A 457 -16.56 -31.56 -7.87
C GLY A 457 -17.15 -32.92 -8.21
N ALA A 458 -17.09 -33.85 -7.26
CA ALA A 458 -17.74 -35.15 -7.35
C ALA A 458 -18.59 -35.39 -6.10
N GLY A 459 -19.70 -36.10 -6.25
CA GLY A 459 -20.61 -36.43 -5.16
C GLY A 459 -21.24 -37.80 -5.33
N PHE A 460 -21.83 -38.31 -4.26
CA PHE A 460 -22.63 -39.54 -4.28
C PHE A 460 -23.94 -39.33 -3.53
N SER A 461 -25.05 -39.84 -4.05
CA SER A 461 -26.36 -39.83 -3.39
C SER A 461 -27.13 -41.13 -3.64
N SER A 462 -28.14 -41.39 -2.80
CA SER A 462 -29.04 -42.56 -2.95
C SER A 462 -29.99 -42.48 -4.15
N VAL A 463 -30.05 -41.33 -4.85
CA VAL A 463 -30.93 -41.10 -6.00
C VAL A 463 -30.11 -41.07 -7.29
N ASP A 464 -29.20 -40.10 -7.41
CA ASP A 464 -28.39 -39.89 -8.63
C ASP A 464 -27.17 -40.81 -8.72
N SER A 465 -26.90 -41.64 -7.68
CA SER A 465 -25.65 -42.40 -7.53
C SER A 465 -24.45 -41.45 -7.57
N PHE A 466 -23.41 -41.74 -8.38
CA PHE A 466 -22.27 -40.86 -8.59
C PHE A 466 -22.63 -39.68 -9.50
N VAL A 467 -22.19 -38.47 -9.14
CA VAL A 467 -22.36 -37.24 -9.91
C VAL A 467 -21.00 -36.54 -10.07
N LEU A 468 -20.64 -36.19 -11.30
CA LEU A 468 -19.47 -35.38 -11.64
C LEU A 468 -19.89 -33.99 -12.14
N ASN A 469 -19.30 -32.96 -11.57
CA ASN A 469 -19.49 -31.55 -11.94
C ASN A 469 -18.17 -30.95 -12.41
N LEU A 470 -18.10 -30.55 -13.67
CA LEU A 470 -17.03 -29.73 -14.23
C LEU A 470 -17.59 -28.34 -14.55
N GLY A 471 -16.80 -27.29 -14.31
CA GLY A 471 -17.18 -25.93 -14.67
C GLY A 471 -16.00 -25.00 -14.81
N ILE A 472 -16.11 -24.07 -15.75
CA ILE A 472 -15.18 -22.97 -15.94
C ILE A 472 -15.98 -21.66 -15.93
N THR A 473 -15.48 -20.67 -15.20
CA THR A 473 -16.05 -19.32 -15.11
C THR A 473 -14.94 -18.31 -15.31
N GLU A 474 -15.12 -17.34 -16.21
CA GLU A 474 -14.19 -16.23 -16.42
C GLU A 474 -14.99 -14.94 -16.37
N ARG A 475 -14.84 -14.22 -15.25
CA ARG A 475 -15.68 -13.07 -14.87
C ARG A 475 -15.28 -11.76 -15.57
N ASN A 476 -14.08 -11.73 -16.16
CA ASN A 476 -13.50 -10.57 -16.85
C ASN A 476 -12.92 -10.99 -18.22
N PHE A 477 -13.71 -11.73 -19.00
CA PHE A 477 -13.32 -12.21 -20.32
C PHE A 477 -12.86 -11.05 -21.22
N ARG A 478 -11.70 -11.23 -21.86
CA ARG A 478 -11.02 -10.23 -22.70
C ARG A 478 -10.82 -8.85 -22.04
N GLY A 479 -10.79 -8.78 -20.71
CA GLY A 479 -10.59 -7.52 -19.98
C GLY A 479 -11.78 -6.58 -19.98
N ARG A 480 -12.99 -7.05 -20.37
CA ARG A 480 -14.20 -6.22 -20.57
C ARG A 480 -15.19 -6.25 -19.41
N GLY A 481 -14.91 -7.01 -18.36
CA GLY A 481 -15.89 -7.42 -17.35
C GLY A 481 -17.00 -8.34 -17.90
N GLN A 482 -16.76 -8.94 -19.07
CA GLN A 482 -17.67 -9.92 -19.66
C GLN A 482 -17.59 -11.23 -18.87
N ASN A 483 -18.74 -11.77 -18.46
CA ASN A 483 -18.80 -13.01 -17.68
C ASN A 483 -19.16 -14.18 -18.60
N VAL A 484 -18.22 -15.13 -18.73
CA VAL A 484 -18.38 -16.40 -19.45
C VAL A 484 -18.45 -17.53 -18.43
N VAL A 485 -19.48 -18.37 -18.51
CA VAL A 485 -19.61 -19.59 -17.72
C VAL A 485 -19.88 -20.75 -18.67
N ALA A 486 -19.16 -21.86 -18.49
CA ALA A 486 -19.48 -23.14 -19.12
C ALA A 486 -19.44 -24.24 -18.06
N ARG A 487 -20.44 -25.12 -18.04
CA ARG A 487 -20.61 -26.18 -17.04
C ARG A 487 -21.07 -27.48 -17.68
N ALA A 488 -20.66 -28.59 -17.08
CA ALA A 488 -21.11 -29.93 -17.40
C ALA A 488 -21.34 -30.73 -16.10
N GLU A 489 -22.55 -31.25 -15.93
CA GLU A 489 -23.00 -32.11 -14.84
C GLU A 489 -23.36 -33.48 -15.44
N TRP A 490 -22.76 -34.55 -14.90
CA TRP A 490 -23.03 -35.93 -15.29
C TRP A 490 -23.31 -36.77 -14.04
N GLY A 491 -24.60 -37.02 -13.78
CA GLY A 491 -25.10 -38.05 -12.86
C GLY A 491 -25.83 -39.17 -13.61
N SER A 492 -26.39 -40.13 -12.85
CA SER A 492 -27.21 -41.19 -13.45
C SER A 492 -28.67 -40.79 -13.70
N LEU A 493 -29.19 -39.80 -12.96
CA LEU A 493 -30.53 -39.24 -13.15
C LEU A 493 -30.48 -37.93 -13.98
N ARG A 494 -29.62 -36.97 -13.61
CA ARG A 494 -29.43 -35.73 -14.38
C ARG A 494 -28.16 -35.71 -15.21
N GLN A 495 -28.26 -35.20 -16.42
CA GLN A 495 -27.13 -34.75 -17.24
C GLN A 495 -27.41 -33.33 -17.72
N GLN A 496 -26.45 -32.41 -17.64
CA GLN A 496 -26.62 -31.02 -18.08
C GLN A 496 -25.32 -30.47 -18.65
N ILE A 497 -25.42 -29.69 -19.72
CA ILE A 497 -24.38 -28.81 -20.23
C ILE A 497 -25.00 -27.42 -20.37
N ASP A 498 -24.48 -26.41 -19.68
CA ASP A 498 -24.89 -25.00 -19.86
C ASP A 498 -23.72 -24.08 -20.18
N PHE A 499 -23.91 -23.22 -21.18
CA PHE A 499 -23.02 -22.14 -21.57
C PHE A 499 -23.76 -20.80 -21.44
N ARG A 500 -23.12 -19.82 -20.81
CA ARG A 500 -23.70 -18.51 -20.53
C ARG A 500 -22.67 -17.41 -20.77
N PHE A 501 -23.01 -16.49 -21.67
CA PHE A 501 -22.27 -15.25 -21.90
C PHE A 501 -23.04 -14.05 -21.35
N THR A 502 -22.38 -13.12 -20.67
CA THR A 502 -22.96 -11.85 -20.17
C THR A 502 -22.07 -10.66 -20.48
N GLU A 503 -22.62 -9.64 -21.12
CA GLU A 503 -22.07 -8.30 -21.28
C GLU A 503 -22.71 -7.37 -20.24
N PRO A 504 -21.97 -6.84 -19.24
CA PRO A 504 -22.55 -6.01 -18.19
C PRO A 504 -23.00 -4.61 -18.64
N LYS A 505 -22.43 -4.03 -19.72
CA LYS A 505 -22.74 -2.66 -20.15
C LYS A 505 -23.00 -2.62 -21.67
N PHE A 506 -24.07 -3.30 -22.07
CA PHE A 506 -24.44 -3.50 -23.47
C PHE A 506 -24.64 -2.17 -24.21
N LEU A 507 -23.96 -2.03 -25.36
CA LEU A 507 -23.90 -0.80 -26.15
C LEU A 507 -23.42 0.43 -25.35
N GLY A 508 -22.59 0.23 -24.32
CA GLY A 508 -22.08 1.28 -23.44
C GLY A 508 -23.09 1.85 -22.45
N ARG A 509 -24.29 1.28 -22.38
CA ARG A 509 -25.37 1.69 -21.46
C ARG A 509 -25.35 0.86 -20.20
N ASP A 510 -26.02 1.32 -19.14
CA ASP A 510 -26.24 0.51 -17.94
C ASP A 510 -27.35 -0.53 -18.18
N VAL A 511 -27.03 -1.52 -19.02
CA VAL A 511 -27.92 -2.59 -19.47
C VAL A 511 -27.10 -3.87 -19.54
N ARG A 512 -27.42 -4.85 -18.68
CA ARG A 512 -26.75 -6.16 -18.71
C ARG A 512 -27.45 -7.04 -19.74
N ALA A 513 -26.77 -7.41 -20.82
CA ALA A 513 -27.30 -8.31 -21.84
C ALA A 513 -26.56 -9.65 -21.83
N GLY A 514 -27.19 -10.71 -22.33
CA GLY A 514 -26.52 -11.99 -22.45
C GLY A 514 -27.36 -13.04 -23.16
N PHE A 515 -26.72 -14.17 -23.45
CA PHE A 515 -27.40 -15.36 -23.95
C PHE A 515 -27.03 -16.59 -23.10
N ASP A 516 -27.93 -17.56 -23.08
CA ASP A 516 -27.80 -18.88 -22.47
C ASP A 516 -27.95 -19.91 -23.60
N LEU A 517 -27.13 -20.96 -23.61
CA LEU A 517 -27.29 -22.16 -24.42
C LEU A 517 -27.25 -23.36 -23.46
N PHE A 518 -28.14 -24.32 -23.62
CA PHE A 518 -28.19 -25.47 -22.73
C PHE A 518 -28.68 -26.73 -23.42
N HIS A 519 -28.18 -27.86 -22.93
CA HIS A 519 -28.77 -29.18 -23.09
C HIS A 519 -28.92 -29.79 -21.70
N THR A 520 -30.10 -30.33 -21.39
CA THR A 520 -30.32 -31.09 -20.15
C THR A 520 -31.14 -32.34 -20.43
N ARG A 521 -30.84 -33.41 -19.70
CA ARG A 521 -31.52 -34.70 -19.72
C ARG A 521 -31.82 -35.14 -18.29
N TYR A 522 -32.99 -35.71 -18.07
CA TYR A 522 -33.49 -36.15 -16.78
C TYR A 522 -34.18 -37.51 -16.92
N ASP A 523 -33.45 -38.57 -16.60
CA ASP A 523 -33.82 -39.97 -16.87
C ASP A 523 -34.66 -40.55 -15.71
N LEU A 524 -35.91 -40.10 -15.60
CA LEU A 524 -36.88 -40.58 -14.63
C LEU A 524 -37.45 -41.97 -14.98
N SER A 525 -36.86 -42.73 -15.90
CA SER A 525 -37.39 -44.03 -16.36
C SER A 525 -37.62 -45.03 -15.22
N LYS A 526 -36.85 -44.94 -14.13
CA LYS A 526 -36.99 -45.78 -12.93
C LYS A 526 -38.00 -45.27 -11.89
N TYR A 527 -38.42 -44.01 -11.97
CA TYR A 527 -39.21 -43.32 -10.94
C TYR A 527 -40.60 -42.89 -11.43
N SER A 528 -40.73 -42.58 -12.72
CA SER A 528 -41.97 -42.08 -13.35
C SER A 528 -42.13 -42.52 -14.80
N SER A 529 -41.30 -43.45 -15.28
CA SER A 529 -41.38 -44.05 -16.62
C SER A 529 -41.28 -43.05 -17.78
N TYR A 530 -40.42 -42.04 -17.67
CA TYR A 530 -40.02 -41.20 -18.82
C TYR A 530 -38.57 -40.68 -18.72
N ASP A 531 -37.97 -40.39 -19.87
CA ASP A 531 -36.71 -39.67 -20.04
C ASP A 531 -37.01 -38.31 -20.69
N TYR A 532 -36.79 -37.21 -19.97
CA TYR A 532 -37.04 -35.86 -20.46
C TYR A 532 -35.75 -35.20 -20.91
N ARG A 533 -35.73 -34.63 -22.12
CA ARG A 533 -34.60 -33.90 -22.69
C ARG A 533 -35.05 -32.51 -23.10
N SER A 534 -34.19 -31.51 -22.87
CA SER A 534 -34.46 -30.12 -23.26
C SER A 534 -33.19 -29.51 -23.83
N THR A 535 -33.23 -29.17 -25.11
CA THR A 535 -32.12 -28.51 -25.82
C THR A 535 -32.59 -27.16 -26.30
N GLY A 536 -31.90 -26.08 -25.93
CA GLY A 536 -32.37 -24.75 -26.26
C GLY A 536 -31.38 -23.64 -26.03
N GLY A 537 -31.84 -22.44 -26.36
CA GLY A 537 -31.14 -21.20 -26.10
C GLY A 537 -32.08 -20.10 -25.65
N GLY A 538 -31.52 -19.05 -25.08
CA GLY A 538 -32.28 -17.87 -24.70
C GLY A 538 -31.44 -16.61 -24.69
N VAL A 539 -32.13 -15.47 -24.78
CA VAL A 539 -31.56 -14.14 -24.62
C VAL A 539 -32.18 -13.47 -23.40
N ARG A 540 -31.36 -12.74 -22.65
CA ARG A 540 -31.76 -12.02 -21.44
C ARG A 540 -31.20 -10.60 -21.45
N VAL A 541 -32.03 -9.64 -21.06
CA VAL A 541 -31.67 -8.23 -20.93
C VAL A 541 -32.14 -7.75 -19.56
N THR A 542 -31.26 -7.13 -18.78
CA THR A 542 -31.55 -6.64 -17.43
C THR A 542 -31.19 -5.17 -17.31
N TYR A 543 -32.18 -4.35 -16.99
CA TYR A 543 -32.07 -2.92 -16.78
C TYR A 543 -32.21 -2.59 -15.28
N PRO A 544 -31.27 -1.84 -14.67
CA PRO A 544 -31.44 -1.29 -13.34
C PRO A 544 -32.45 -0.13 -13.39
N LEU A 545 -33.50 -0.23 -12.58
CA LEU A 545 -34.53 0.81 -12.43
C LEU A 545 -34.07 1.89 -11.43
N ASN A 546 -33.25 1.49 -10.45
CA ASN A 546 -32.52 2.33 -9.50
C ASN A 546 -31.49 1.45 -8.76
N GLY A 547 -30.73 2.02 -7.83
CA GLY A 547 -29.70 1.30 -7.05
C GLY A 547 -30.18 0.10 -6.21
N TYR A 548 -31.50 -0.12 -6.08
CA TYR A 548 -32.09 -1.23 -5.31
C TYR A 548 -33.03 -2.12 -6.14
N ALA A 549 -33.30 -1.79 -7.41
CA ALA A 549 -34.31 -2.48 -8.22
C ALA A 549 -33.84 -2.70 -9.65
N SER A 550 -34.12 -3.87 -10.21
CA SER A 550 -33.82 -4.19 -11.61
C SER A 550 -34.91 -5.04 -12.26
N PHE A 551 -35.13 -4.80 -13.55
CA PHE A 551 -36.07 -5.52 -14.38
C PHE A 551 -35.30 -6.34 -15.43
N SER A 552 -35.53 -7.65 -15.44
CA SER A 552 -34.98 -8.59 -16.43
C SER A 552 -36.07 -9.07 -17.37
N ALA A 553 -35.93 -8.82 -18.67
CA ALA A 553 -36.67 -9.51 -19.71
C ALA A 553 -35.88 -10.73 -20.19
N ARG A 554 -36.57 -11.83 -20.49
CA ARG A 554 -35.98 -13.09 -20.98
C ARG A 554 -36.84 -13.74 -22.04
N TYR A 555 -36.22 -14.26 -23.09
CA TYR A 555 -36.86 -15.05 -24.14
C TYR A 555 -36.07 -16.35 -24.34
N PHE A 556 -36.76 -17.48 -24.39
CA PHE A 556 -36.19 -18.81 -24.59
C PHE A 556 -36.90 -19.55 -25.71
N LEU A 557 -36.12 -20.26 -26.52
CA LEU A 557 -36.59 -21.22 -27.51
C LEU A 557 -35.90 -22.56 -27.25
N LYS A 558 -36.68 -23.60 -26.95
CA LYS A 558 -36.18 -24.93 -26.59
C LYS A 558 -37.00 -26.04 -27.25
N SER A 559 -36.30 -27.06 -27.73
CA SER A 559 -36.90 -28.34 -28.10
C SER A 559 -36.92 -29.22 -26.86
N ASP A 560 -38.12 -29.53 -26.39
CA ASP A 560 -38.36 -30.49 -25.31
C ASP A 560 -38.76 -31.83 -25.91
N GLU A 561 -38.19 -32.92 -25.43
CA GLU A 561 -38.52 -34.29 -25.82
C GLU A 561 -38.89 -35.09 -24.57
N VAL A 562 -40.04 -35.76 -24.58
CA VAL A 562 -40.43 -36.72 -23.54
C VAL A 562 -40.45 -38.10 -24.18
N VAL A 563 -39.48 -38.94 -23.80
CA VAL A 563 -39.39 -40.33 -24.27
C VAL A 563 -39.99 -41.25 -23.21
N ILE A 564 -40.89 -42.13 -23.64
CA ILE A 564 -41.58 -43.12 -22.79
C ILE A 564 -41.19 -44.55 -23.19
N PRO A 565 -41.23 -45.54 -22.26
CA PRO A 565 -40.98 -46.94 -22.58
C PRO A 565 -41.93 -47.51 -23.65
N TYR A 566 -41.39 -48.38 -24.50
CA TYR A 566 -42.18 -49.05 -25.54
C TYR A 566 -43.36 -49.82 -24.93
N GLY A 567 -44.55 -49.63 -25.50
CA GLY A 567 -45.79 -50.25 -25.02
C GLY A 567 -46.49 -49.53 -23.85
N TYR A 568 -45.84 -48.58 -23.16
CA TYR A 568 -46.43 -47.88 -21.99
C TYR A 568 -47.76 -47.18 -22.32
N CYS A 569 -47.85 -46.58 -23.52
CA CYS A 569 -49.05 -45.94 -24.06
C CYS A 569 -49.69 -46.71 -25.23
N GLY A 570 -49.41 -48.01 -25.36
CA GLY A 570 -50.10 -48.88 -26.32
C GLY A 570 -51.46 -49.35 -25.79
N GLY A 571 -52.32 -49.91 -26.65
CA GLY A 571 -53.65 -50.42 -26.27
C GLY A 571 -53.69 -51.61 -25.30
N VAL A 572 -52.54 -52.01 -24.75
CA VAL A 572 -52.38 -53.04 -23.69
C VAL A 572 -51.62 -52.48 -22.46
N GLY A 573 -51.24 -51.20 -22.50
CA GLY A 573 -50.47 -50.52 -21.46
C GLY A 573 -51.38 -49.79 -20.47
N ALA A 574 -51.01 -49.81 -19.19
CA ALA A 574 -51.69 -49.07 -18.11
C ALA A 574 -51.06 -47.68 -17.87
N GLY A 575 -50.60 -47.02 -18.93
CA GLY A 575 -49.96 -45.72 -18.86
C GLY A 575 -50.92 -44.58 -18.51
N SER A 576 -50.42 -43.55 -17.82
CA SER A 576 -51.20 -42.34 -17.56
C SER A 576 -51.41 -41.55 -18.87
N SER A 577 -52.67 -41.30 -19.25
CA SER A 577 -53.01 -40.53 -20.45
C SER A 577 -52.29 -39.17 -20.48
N ALA A 578 -52.25 -38.48 -19.36
CA ALA A 578 -51.57 -37.19 -19.23
C ALA A 578 -50.06 -37.23 -19.50
N LEU A 579 -49.40 -38.41 -19.42
CA LEU A 579 -48.01 -38.60 -19.84
C LEU A 579 -47.92 -39.06 -21.31
N CYS A 580 -48.89 -39.85 -21.77
CA CYS A 580 -49.01 -40.24 -23.18
C CYS A 580 -49.24 -39.04 -24.11
N ASP A 581 -50.10 -38.09 -23.70
CA ASP A 581 -50.41 -36.85 -24.42
C ASP A 581 -49.20 -35.89 -24.50
N GLN A 582 -48.20 -36.10 -23.64
CA GLN A 582 -46.94 -35.36 -23.57
C GLN A 582 -45.77 -36.07 -24.25
N ALA A 583 -45.96 -37.26 -24.84
CA ALA A 583 -44.88 -38.04 -25.44
C ALA A 583 -44.47 -37.53 -26.83
N GLY A 584 -43.17 -37.46 -27.08
CA GLY A 584 -42.59 -36.95 -28.34
C GLY A 584 -41.89 -35.59 -28.16
N SER A 585 -41.77 -34.83 -29.26
CA SER A 585 -40.92 -33.63 -29.33
C SER A 585 -41.73 -32.35 -29.59
N TYR A 586 -41.50 -31.32 -28.77
CA TYR A 586 -42.25 -30.08 -28.71
C TYR A 586 -41.31 -28.88 -28.78
N LEU A 587 -41.53 -27.97 -29.73
CA LEU A 587 -40.79 -26.71 -29.82
C LEU A 587 -41.45 -25.63 -28.95
N ASN A 588 -40.93 -25.43 -27.75
CA ASN A 588 -41.45 -24.45 -26.79
C ASN A 588 -40.72 -23.11 -26.92
N SER A 589 -41.47 -22.08 -27.35
CA SER A 589 -41.10 -20.67 -27.22
C SER A 589 -41.68 -20.11 -25.93
N SER A 590 -40.91 -19.32 -25.17
CA SER A 590 -41.38 -18.66 -23.96
C SER A 590 -40.74 -17.29 -23.75
N ALA A 591 -41.58 -16.28 -23.53
CA ALA A 591 -41.18 -14.98 -23.02
C ALA A 591 -41.52 -14.87 -21.53
N GLY A 592 -40.67 -14.22 -20.75
CA GLY A 592 -40.87 -14.01 -19.33
C GLY A 592 -40.14 -12.77 -18.81
N TYR A 593 -40.41 -12.43 -17.55
CA TYR A 593 -39.75 -11.31 -16.89
C TYR A 593 -39.51 -11.59 -15.40
N THR A 594 -38.52 -10.91 -14.85
CA THR A 594 -38.23 -10.89 -13.42
C THR A 594 -38.08 -9.44 -12.97
N LEU A 595 -38.89 -8.99 -12.02
CA LEU A 595 -38.64 -7.77 -11.26
C LEU A 595 -37.97 -8.15 -9.94
N LEU A 596 -36.75 -7.70 -9.72
CA LEU A 596 -35.96 -7.95 -8.52
C LEU A 596 -35.77 -6.63 -7.74
N VAL A 597 -36.10 -6.63 -6.45
CA VAL A 597 -35.81 -5.54 -5.52
C VAL A 597 -34.95 -6.08 -4.38
N ASN A 598 -33.77 -5.50 -4.20
CA ASN A 598 -32.80 -5.86 -3.17
C ASN A 598 -32.45 -4.62 -2.33
N ARG A 599 -32.77 -4.66 -1.04
CA ARG A 599 -32.46 -3.64 -0.03
C ARG A 599 -31.60 -4.20 1.12
N LEU A 600 -30.87 -5.28 0.89
CA LEU A 600 -29.90 -5.81 1.85
C LEU A 600 -28.75 -4.81 2.05
N ASN A 601 -28.26 -4.69 3.29
CA ASN A 601 -27.18 -3.77 3.63
C ASN A 601 -25.78 -4.26 3.21
N ASP A 602 -25.61 -5.57 3.05
CA ASP A 602 -24.39 -6.23 2.59
C ASP A 602 -24.80 -7.39 1.66
N PRO A 603 -24.20 -7.53 0.46
CA PRO A 603 -24.59 -8.55 -0.51
C PRO A 603 -23.99 -9.94 -0.25
N VAL A 604 -23.07 -10.08 0.72
CA VAL A 604 -22.35 -11.33 1.06
C VAL A 604 -22.70 -11.81 2.48
N ARG A 605 -22.85 -10.88 3.44
CA ARG A 605 -23.20 -11.14 4.85
C ARG A 605 -24.30 -10.18 5.33
N PRO A 606 -25.52 -10.24 4.77
CA PRO A 606 -26.61 -9.33 5.14
C PRO A 606 -26.97 -9.45 6.62
N THR A 607 -27.11 -8.30 7.28
CA THR A 607 -27.56 -8.18 8.68
C THR A 607 -28.82 -7.33 8.84
N ARG A 608 -29.19 -6.53 7.83
CA ARG A 608 -30.41 -5.71 7.78
C ARG A 608 -30.93 -5.60 6.34
N GLY A 609 -32.24 -5.40 6.20
CA GLY A 609 -32.91 -5.21 4.90
C GLY A 609 -33.69 -6.43 4.43
N TRP A 610 -34.10 -6.42 3.16
CA TRP A 610 -34.87 -7.51 2.53
C TRP A 610 -34.58 -7.61 1.03
N THR A 611 -34.95 -8.75 0.43
CA THR A 611 -34.94 -8.98 -1.02
C THR A 611 -36.27 -9.61 -1.44
N ALA A 612 -36.79 -9.23 -2.60
CA ALA A 612 -38.01 -9.76 -3.18
C ALA A 612 -37.89 -9.86 -4.70
N SER A 613 -38.45 -10.92 -5.29
CA SER A 613 -38.48 -11.11 -6.74
C SER A 613 -39.83 -11.59 -7.22
N LEU A 614 -40.44 -10.86 -8.17
CA LEU A 614 -41.60 -11.30 -8.93
C LEU A 614 -41.10 -11.88 -10.25
N ARG A 615 -41.43 -13.14 -10.54
CA ARG A 615 -41.04 -13.85 -11.77
C ARG A 615 -42.26 -14.40 -12.50
N ARG A 616 -42.33 -14.15 -13.81
CA ARG A 616 -43.17 -14.86 -14.80
C ARG A 616 -42.24 -15.46 -15.82
#